data_AF-A0A535HLH8-F1
#
_entry.id   AF-A0A535HLH8-F1
#
_cell.length_a   1.000
_cell.length_b   1.000
_cell.length_c   1.000
_cell.angle_alpha   90.00
_cell.angle_beta   90.00
_cell.angle_gamma   90.00
#
_symmetry.space_group_name_H-M   'P 1'
#
loop_
_entity.id
_entity.type
_entity.pdbx_description
1 polymer ?
#
loop_
_entity_poly.entity_id
_entity_poly.type
_entity_poly.pdbx_seq_one_letter_code
_entity_poly.pdbx_strand_id
1 'polypeptide(L)' 'NRQRWSTRVELASAIFEYLEIFHNRQRRHSSLSMLTPVEFEARHQPTTAA' A
#
# COMPACT_ATOMS: atom_id res chain seq x y z
N ASN A 1 0.73 16.15 9.69
CA ASN A 1 0.24 16.13 8.29
C ASN A 1 -1.25 15.89 8.27
N ARG A 2 -2.05 16.95 8.06
CA ARG A 2 -3.50 16.86 7.82
C ARG A 2 -3.81 17.75 6.63
N GLN A 3 -4.56 17.22 5.67
CA GLN A 3 -5.05 17.98 4.52
C GLN A 3 -6.57 18.01 4.56
N ARG A 4 -7.18 19.08 4.02
CA ARG A 4 -8.62 19.17 3.81
C ARG A 4 -8.87 19.01 2.31
N TRP A 5 -9.89 18.24 1.98
CA TRP A 5 -10.33 18.01 0.60
C TRP A 5 -11.69 18.65 0.40
N SER A 6 -11.86 19.33 -0.73
CA SER A 6 -13.09 20.03 -1.07
C SER A 6 -14.15 19.06 -1.59
N THR A 7 -13.71 17.96 -2.22
CA THR A 7 -14.59 16.95 -2.79
C THR A 7 -14.27 15.54 -2.30
N ARG A 8 -15.29 14.67 -2.36
CA ARG A 8 -15.13 13.23 -2.09
C ARG A 8 -14.24 12.55 -3.13
N VAL A 9 -14.23 13.05 -4.36
CA VAL A 9 -13.42 12.50 -5.46
C VAL A 9 -11.94 12.74 -5.18
N GLU A 10 -11.55 13.97 -4.84
CA GLU A 10 -10.16 14.28 -4.48
C GLU A 10 -9.68 13.47 -3.26
N LEU A 11 -10.55 13.32 -2.25
CA LEU A 11 -10.24 12.48 -1.09
C LEU A 11 -10.03 11.01 -1.51
N ALA A 12 -10.90 10.47 -2.37
CA ALA A 12 -10.78 9.10 -2.84
C ALA A 12 -9.48 8.88 -3.62
N SER A 13 -9.12 9.81 -4.52
CA SER A 13 -7.85 9.75 -5.25
C SER A 13 -6.65 9.82 -4.30
N ALA A 14 -6.67 10.73 -3.33
CA ALA A 14 -5.57 10.87 -2.36
C ALA A 14 -5.43 9.62 -1.47
N ILE A 15 -6.54 9.01 -1.04
CA ILE A 15 -6.50 7.74 -0.29
C ILE A 15 -5.93 6.63 -1.17
N PHE A 16 -6.37 6.55 -2.43
CA PHE A 16 -5.91 5.55 -3.37
C PHE A 16 -4.40 5.65 -3.59
N GLU A 17 -3.89 6.84 -3.93
CA GLU A 17 -2.44 7.07 -4.10
C GLU A 17 -1.66 6.74 -2.82
N TYR A 18 -2.19 7.12 -1.66
CA TYR A 18 -1.55 6.79 -0.38
C TYR A 18 -1.46 5.27 -0.16
N LEU A 19 -2.54 4.53 -0.41
CA LEU A 19 -2.55 3.09 -0.23
C LEU A 19 -1.65 2.40 -1.26
N GLU A 20 -1.75 2.77 -2.52
CA GLU A 20 -1.14 2.01 -3.60
C GLU A 20 0.36 2.32 -3.76
N ILE A 21 0.75 3.58 -3.64
CA ILE A 21 2.14 4.02 -3.86
C ILE A 21 2.90 3.99 -2.55
N PHE A 22 2.38 4.66 -1.52
CA PHE A 22 3.12 4.78 -0.27
C PHE A 22 2.97 3.53 0.60
N HIS A 23 1.75 3.12 0.95
CA HIS A 23 1.51 2.04 1.89
C HIS A 23 1.97 0.69 1.35
N ASN A 24 1.48 0.29 0.18
CA ASN A 24 1.72 -1.04 -0.36
C ASN A 24 3.13 -1.22 -0.92
N ARG A 25 3.73 -0.17 -1.51
CA ARG A 25 4.99 -0.29 -2.27
C ARG A 25 6.22 0.32 -1.61
N GLN A 26 6.08 1.25 -0.66
CA GLN A 26 7.23 1.97 -0.10
C GLN A 26 7.35 1.80 1.42
N ARG A 27 6.23 1.76 2.13
CA ARG A 27 6.21 1.73 3.59
C ARG A 27 6.58 0.33 4.07
N ARG A 28 7.65 0.25 4.86
CA ARG A 28 8.14 -0.99 5.47
C ARG A 28 7.44 -1.21 6.80
N HIS A 29 7.03 -2.44 7.07
CA HIS A 29 6.34 -2.81 8.30
C HIS A 29 7.21 -3.72 9.16
N SER A 30 7.38 -3.38 10.43
CA SER A 30 8.15 -4.21 11.38
C SER A 30 7.53 -5.60 11.57
N SER A 31 6.19 -5.69 11.53
CA SER A 31 5.46 -6.96 11.55
C SER A 31 5.69 -7.85 10.32
N LEU A 32 6.14 -7.26 9.20
CA LEU A 32 6.49 -7.97 7.97
C LEU A 32 8.02 -8.11 7.82
N SER A 33 8.77 -8.14 8.92
CA SER A 33 10.25 -8.19 8.90
C SER A 33 10.89 -7.05 8.12
N MET A 34 10.32 -5.84 8.22
CA MET A 34 10.72 -4.67 7.46
C MET A 34 10.57 -4.86 5.94
N LEU A 35 9.54 -5.56 5.51
CA LEU A 35 9.15 -5.63 4.10
C LEU A 35 7.98 -4.70 3.82
N THR A 36 7.86 -4.31 2.56
CA THR A 36 6.63 -3.70 2.05
C THR A 36 5.55 -4.79 1.87
N PRO A 37 4.26 -4.43 1.94
CA PRO A 37 3.17 -5.38 1.70
C PRO A 37 3.32 -6.14 0.37
N VAL A 38 3.68 -5.46 -0.72
CA VAL A 38 3.89 -6.11 -2.03
C VAL A 38 5.05 -7.11 -2.00
N GLU A 39 6.17 -6.80 -1.36
CA GLU A 39 7.28 -7.73 -1.22
C GLU A 39 6.92 -8.94 -0.35
N PHE A 40 6.13 -8.72 0.69
CA PHE A 40 5.65 -9.79 1.54
C PHE A 40 4.75 -10.74 0.75
N GLU A 41 3.75 -10.21 0.04
CA GLU A 41 2.87 -10.99 -0.83
C GLU A 41 3.66 -11.75 -1.89
N ALA A 42 4.63 -11.10 -2.57
CA ALA A 42 5.46 -11.77 -3.58
C ALA A 42 6.26 -12.96 -3.03
N ARG A 43 6.67 -12.92 -1.75
CA ARG A 43 7.39 -14.03 -1.08
C ARG A 43 6.47 -15.12 -0.55
N HIS A 44 5.20 -14.80 -0.29
CA HIS A 44 4.24 -15.69 0.36
C HIS A 44 3.15 -16.16 -0.61
N GLN A 45 3.15 -15.69 -1.86
CA GLN A 45 2.32 -16.24 -2.90
C GLN A 45 2.71 -17.70 -3.11
N PRO A 46 1.80 -18.66 -2.85
CA PRO A 46 2.05 -20.02 -3.27
C PRO A 46 2.22 -19.98 -4.79
N THR A 47 3.32 -20.51 -5.28
CA THR A 47 3.50 -20.77 -6.71
C THR A 47 2.38 -21.71 -7.14
N THR A 48 1.23 -21.16 -7.53
CA THR A 48 0.26 -21.90 -8.32
C THR A 48 0.89 -22.05 -9.68
N ALA A 49 1.73 -23.08 -9.81
CA ALA A 49 2.18 -23.59 -11.10
C ALA A 49 0.92 -23.96 -11.89
N ALA A 50 0.72 -23.30 -13.02
CA ALA A 50 -0.30 -23.64 -14.00
C ALA A 50 0.10 -24.90 -14.78
#